data_AF-A0A528V4E2-F1
#
_entry.id   AF-A0A528V4E2-F1
#
_cell.length_a   1.000
_cell.length_b   1.000
_cell.length_c   1.000
_cell.angle_alpha   90.00
_cell.angle_beta   90.00
_cell.angle_gamma   90.00
#
_symmetry.space_group_name_H-M   'P 1'
#
loop_
_entity.id
_entity.type
_entity.pdbx_description
1 polymer ?
#
loop_
_entity_poly.entity_id
_entity_poly.type
_entity_poly.pdbx_seq_one_letter_code
_entity_poly.pdbx_strand_id
1 'polypeptide(L)'
;VIVDHPLTPVQQRNLEKELNAKVLDRTGLILEIFGERARTKEGTLQVDLAHLNYQKGRLVRSWTHLERQRGGAGFLGGPGETQIESDRRVLQDKINKLKHEL
;
A
#
# COMPACT_ATOMS: atom_id res chain seq x y z
N VAL A 1 -6.79 -15.80 -2.43
CA VAL A 1 -5.75 -16.78 -2.83
C VAL A 1 -4.48 -16.48 -2.05
N ILE A 2 -3.83 -17.50 -1.50
CA ILE A 2 -2.57 -17.35 -0.76
C ILE A 2 -1.42 -17.90 -1.61
N VAL A 3 -0.33 -17.15 -1.69
CA VAL A 3 0.90 -17.56 -2.37
C VAL A 3 2.04 -17.59 -1.36
N ASP A 4 2.70 -18.73 -1.23
CA ASP A 4 3.74 -18.92 -0.22
C ASP A 4 5.03 -18.11 -0.49
N HIS A 5 5.26 -17.68 -1.73
CA HIS A 5 6.45 -16.90 -2.08
C HIS A 5 6.13 -15.41 -2.25
N PRO A 6 7.09 -14.51 -1.95
CA PRO A 6 6.91 -13.08 -2.17
C PRO A 6 6.51 -12.78 -3.61
N LEU A 7 5.52 -11.90 -3.77
CA LEU A 7 5.07 -11.44 -5.08
C LEU A 7 5.56 -10.02 -5.31
N THR A 8 6.10 -9.73 -6.50
CA THR A 8 6.26 -8.34 -6.92
C THR A 8 4.88 -7.66 -7.02
N PRO A 9 4.80 -6.32 -6.92
CA PRO A 9 3.55 -5.59 -7.08
C PRO A 9 2.80 -5.92 -8.37
N VAL A 10 3.53 -6.11 -9.48
CA VAL A 10 2.94 -6.42 -10.80
C VAL A 10 2.38 -7.83 -10.83
N GLN A 11 3.10 -8.82 -10.28
CA GLN A 11 2.60 -10.19 -10.19
C GLN A 11 1.33 -10.26 -9.35
N GLN A 12 1.31 -9.65 -8.16
CA GLN A 12 0.13 -9.63 -7.30
C GLN A 12 -1.07 -9.02 -8.05
N ARG A 13 -0.89 -7.83 -8.66
CA ARG A 13 -1.95 -7.17 -9.42
C ARG A 13 -2.49 -8.03 -10.55
N ASN A 14 -1.61 -8.65 -11.33
CA ASN A 14 -2.03 -9.49 -12.46
C ASN A 14 -2.80 -10.71 -11.95
N LEU A 15 -2.32 -11.37 -10.90
CA LEU A 15 -3.02 -12.49 -10.27
C LEU A 15 -4.39 -12.07 -9.72
N GLU A 16 -4.50 -10.91 -9.06
CA GLU A 16 -5.78 -10.41 -8.54
C GLU A 16 -6.79 -10.15 -9.66
N LYS A 17 -6.34 -9.65 -10.80
CA LYS A 17 -7.18 -9.43 -11.99
C LYS A 17 -7.65 -10.73 -12.62
N GLU A 18 -6.73 -11.65 -12.89
CA GLU A 18 -7.03 -12.93 -13.56
C GLU A 18 -7.90 -13.85 -12.68
N LEU A 19 -7.66 -13.84 -11.36
CA LEU A 19 -8.38 -14.69 -10.42
C LEU A 19 -9.65 -14.04 -9.85
N ASN A 20 -9.85 -12.74 -10.11
CA ASN A 20 -10.93 -11.93 -9.53
C ASN A 20 -11.08 -12.11 -8.01
N ALA A 21 -9.95 -12.18 -7.30
CA ALA A 21 -9.91 -12.43 -5.85
C ALA A 21 -8.69 -11.75 -5.22
N LYS A 22 -8.78 -11.40 -3.93
CA LYS A 22 -7.63 -10.87 -3.15
C LYS A 22 -6.49 -11.91 -3.17
N VAL A 23 -5.27 -11.47 -3.49
CA VAL A 23 -4.08 -12.30 -3.48
C VAL A 23 -3.14 -11.80 -2.39
N LEU A 24 -2.78 -12.68 -1.45
CA LEU A 24 -1.77 -12.39 -0.43
C LEU A 24 -0.56 -13.27 -0.64
N ASP A 25 0.63 -12.66 -0.66
CA ASP A 25 1.88 -13.41 -0.51
C ASP A 25 2.18 -13.69 0.97
N ARG A 26 3.24 -14.46 1.24
CA ARG A 26 3.67 -14.78 2.60
C ARG A 26 3.88 -13.53 3.47
N THR A 27 4.47 -12.46 2.93
CA THR A 27 4.70 -11.22 3.67
C THR A 27 3.37 -10.57 4.06
N GLY A 28 2.44 -10.45 3.11
CA GLY A 28 1.10 -9.92 3.38
C GLY A 28 0.35 -10.74 4.42
N LEU A 29 0.40 -12.08 4.33
CA LEU A 29 -0.25 -12.96 5.30
C LEU A 29 0.34 -12.80 6.71
N ILE A 30 1.67 -12.71 6.84
CA ILE A 30 2.33 -12.48 8.13
C ILE A 30 1.87 -11.17 8.76
N LEU A 31 1.78 -10.10 7.97
CA LEU A 31 1.34 -8.78 8.45
C LEU A 31 -0.13 -8.79 8.89
N GLU A 32 -1.01 -9.52 8.21
CA GLU A 32 -2.42 -9.70 8.64
C GLU A 32 -2.48 -10.45 9.98
N ILE A 33 -1.73 -11.54 10.12
CA ILE A 33 -1.65 -12.30 11.38
C ILE A 33 -1.10 -11.42 12.52
N PHE A 34 -0.08 -10.62 12.27
CA PHE A 34 0.47 -9.71 13.28
C PHE A 34 -0.52 -8.60 13.63
N GLY A 35 -1.28 -8.09 12.65
CA GLY A 35 -2.33 -7.09 12.88
C GLY A 35 -3.42 -7.61 13.81
N GLU A 36 -3.86 -8.85 13.61
CA GLU A 36 -4.85 -9.49 14.49
C GLU A 36 -4.31 -9.78 15.90
N ARG A 37 -2.99 -9.98 16.05
CA ARG A 37 -2.36 -10.41 17.30
C ARG A 37 -1.76 -9.27 18.12
N ALA A 38 -1.49 -8.10 17.54
CA ALA A 38 -0.93 -6.97 18.26
C ALA A 38 -1.89 -6.50 19.37
N ARG A 39 -1.45 -6.56 20.64
CA ARG A 39 -2.25 -6.16 21.82
C ARG A 39 -1.71 -4.94 22.54
N THR A 40 -0.44 -4.61 22.35
CA THR A 40 0.19 -3.43 22.98
C THR A 40 0.22 -2.28 21.99
N LYS A 41 0.19 -1.05 22.50
CA LYS A 41 0.29 0.16 21.68
C LYS A 41 1.54 0.13 20.79
N GLU A 42 2.70 -0.22 21.37
CA GLU A 42 3.95 -0.36 20.63
C GLU A 42 3.86 -1.42 19.53
N GLY A 43 3.31 -2.61 19.83
CA GLY A 43 3.14 -3.67 18.85
C GLY A 43 2.23 -3.26 17.70
N THR A 44 1.12 -2.57 17.99
CA THR A 44 0.23 -2.03 16.95
C THR A 44 0.95 -1.01 16.07
N LEU A 45 1.69 -0.07 16.67
CA LEU A 45 2.46 0.93 15.91
C LEU A 45 3.52 0.29 15.01
N GLN A 46 4.22 -0.74 15.47
CA GLN A 46 5.22 -1.47 14.67
C GLN A 46 4.57 -2.22 13.50
N VAL A 47 3.43 -2.86 13.73
CA VAL A 47 2.70 -3.60 12.69
C VAL A 47 2.11 -2.64 11.65
N ASP A 48 1.53 -1.52 12.07
CA ASP A 48 1.00 -0.49 11.17
C ASP A 48 2.12 0.13 10.32
N LEU A 49 3.27 0.40 10.93
CA LEU A 49 4.45 0.87 10.23
C LEU A 49 4.91 -0.17 9.18
N ALA A 50 4.92 -1.45 9.53
CA ALA A 50 5.29 -2.53 8.60
C ALA A 50 4.29 -2.65 7.44
N HIS A 51 2.99 -2.55 7.71
CA HIS A 51 1.93 -2.52 6.69
C HIS A 51 2.12 -1.36 5.71
N LEU A 52 2.36 -0.14 6.21
CA LEU A 52 2.55 1.03 5.33
C LEU A 52 3.79 0.90 4.46
N ASN A 53 4.90 0.39 5.01
CA ASN A 53 6.12 0.14 4.22
C ASN A 53 5.90 -0.92 3.13
N TYR A 54 5.20 -2.00 3.45
CA TYR A 54 4.84 -3.05 2.50
C TYR A 54 3.92 -2.52 1.38
N GLN A 55 2.93 -1.70 1.74
CA GLN A 55 2.01 -1.09 0.79
C GLN A 55 2.66 -0.02 -0.09
N LYS A 56 3.63 0.75 0.43
CA LYS A 56 4.32 1.82 -0.32
C LYS A 56 4.87 1.34 -1.66
N GLY A 57 5.47 0.15 -1.70
CA GLY A 57 5.98 -0.46 -2.93
C GLY A 57 4.89 -0.94 -3.89
N ARG A 58 3.66 -1.15 -3.39
CA ARG A 58 2.54 -1.77 -4.11
C ARG A 58 1.49 -0.78 -4.60
N LEU A 59 1.35 0.36 -3.94
CA LEU A 59 0.36 1.41 -4.24
C LEU A 59 0.54 2.06 -5.61
N VAL A 60 1.77 2.11 -6.12
CA VAL A 60 2.15 2.85 -7.34
C VAL A 60 1.36 2.42 -8.59
N ARG A 61 0.78 1.22 -8.62
CA ARG A 61 0.18 0.65 -9.86
C ARG A 61 -1.31 0.33 -9.77
N SER A 62 -1.92 0.35 -8.59
CA SER A 62 -3.39 0.25 -8.47
C SER A 62 -4.09 1.46 -9.09
N TRP A 63 -3.37 2.56 -9.31
CA TRP A 63 -3.92 3.86 -9.72
C TRP A 63 -4.03 4.09 -11.22
N THR A 64 -3.54 3.17 -12.05
CA THR A 64 -3.73 3.24 -13.52
C THR A 64 -5.22 3.29 -13.95
N HIS A 65 -6.16 3.04 -13.03
CA HIS A 65 -7.60 3.27 -13.24
C HIS A 65 -8.05 4.71 -12.96
N LEU A 66 -7.46 5.40 -11.97
CA LEU A 66 -7.85 6.76 -11.55
C LEU A 66 -7.42 7.84 -12.55
N GLU A 67 -6.23 7.68 -13.16
CA GLU A 67 -5.76 8.60 -14.22
C GLU A 67 -6.62 8.52 -15.48
N ARG A 68 -7.17 7.34 -15.81
CA ARG A 68 -8.00 7.15 -17.01
C ARG A 68 -9.43 7.63 -16.84
N GLN A 69 -9.96 7.65 -15.62
CA GLN A 69 -11.36 8.03 -15.36
C GLN A 69 -11.57 9.55 -15.30
N ARG A 70 -10.48 10.34 -15.18
CA ARG A 70 -10.56 11.79 -14.94
C ARG A 70 -10.31 12.70 -16.13
N GLY A 71 -10.15 12.15 -17.34
CA GLY A 71 -10.22 12.90 -18.59
C GLY A 71 -9.48 14.24 -18.61
N GLY A 72 -8.16 14.23 -18.83
CA GLY A 72 -7.41 15.29 -19.53
C GLY A 72 -7.36 16.72 -18.99
N ALA A 73 -8.13 17.14 -17.98
CA ALA A 73 -8.16 18.54 -17.54
C ALA A 73 -8.50 18.65 -16.05
N GLY A 74 -7.49 18.65 -15.18
CA GLY A 74 -7.72 18.86 -13.76
C GLY A 74 -6.60 18.30 -12.90
N PHE A 75 -5.44 18.94 -12.96
CA PHE A 75 -4.30 18.67 -12.10
C PHE A 75 -4.66 19.13 -10.67
N LEU A 76 -5.36 18.29 -9.89
CA LEU A 76 -5.57 18.52 -8.45
C LEU A 76 -4.33 18.04 -7.69
N GLY A 77 -3.30 18.87 -7.77
CA GLY A 77 -2.03 18.89 -7.06
C GLY A 77 -1.45 20.28 -7.35
N GLY A 78 -0.56 20.83 -6.51
CA GLY A 78 0.06 22.13 -6.79
C GLY A 78 0.65 22.18 -8.22
N PRO A 79 0.93 23.36 -8.80
CA PRO A 79 1.37 23.49 -10.19
C PRO A 79 2.64 22.66 -10.45
N GLY A 80 2.50 21.40 -10.88
CA GLY A 80 3.59 20.45 -11.15
C GLY A 80 3.60 19.13 -10.36
N GLU A 81 2.91 19.00 -9.22
CA GLU A 81 2.85 17.72 -8.45
C GLU A 81 1.79 16.74 -8.99
N THR A 82 2.22 15.57 -9.45
CA THR A 82 1.30 14.49 -9.89
C THR A 82 0.53 13.91 -8.69
N GLN A 83 -0.66 13.33 -8.94
CA GLN A 83 -1.39 12.62 -7.87
C GLN A 83 -0.53 11.52 -7.23
N ILE A 84 0.27 10.81 -8.04
CA ILE A 84 1.24 9.78 -7.61
C ILE A 84 2.23 10.32 -6.59
N GLU A 85 2.75 11.51 -6.80
CA GLU A 85 3.66 12.16 -5.87
C GLU A 85 2.94 12.59 -4.59
N SER A 86 1.73 13.13 -4.71
CA SER A 86 0.96 13.59 -3.57
C SER A 86 0.60 12.46 -2.60
N ASP A 87 0.05 11.32 -3.05
CA ASP A 87 -0.27 10.26 -2.08
C ASP A 87 0.97 9.49 -1.63
N ARG A 88 2.06 9.47 -2.41
CA ARG A 88 3.38 9.02 -1.90
C ARG A 88 3.84 9.88 -0.73
N ARG A 89 3.67 11.21 -0.82
CA ARG A 89 3.98 12.15 0.26
C ARG A 89 3.11 11.87 1.48
N VAL A 90 1.79 11.77 1.32
CA VAL A 90 0.86 11.45 2.42
C VAL A 90 1.23 10.14 3.12
N LEU A 91 1.59 9.11 2.35
CA LEU A 91 2.03 7.83 2.93
C LEU A 91 3.35 7.97 3.67
N GLN A 92 4.31 8.72 3.11
CA GLN A 92 5.59 9.00 3.76
C GLN A 92 5.41 9.77 5.08
N ASP A 93 4.50 10.73 5.11
CA ASP A 93 4.19 11.51 6.31
C ASP A 93 3.60 10.62 7.41
N LYS A 94 2.70 9.70 7.05
CA LYS A 94 2.18 8.68 7.99
C LYS A 94 3.28 7.78 8.53
N ILE A 95 4.18 7.30 7.67
CA ILE A 95 5.35 6.52 8.09
C ILE A 95 6.21 7.30 9.09
N ASN A 96 6.51 8.56 8.78
CA ASN A 96 7.34 9.40 9.64
C ASN A 96 6.69 9.65 11.00
N LYS A 97 5.37 9.89 11.02
CA LYS A 97 4.60 10.05 12.25
C LYS A 97 4.66 8.79 13.11
N LEU A 98 4.38 7.62 12.56
CA LEU A 98 4.44 6.36 13.32
C LEU A 98 5.85 6.07 13.85
N LYS A 99 6.89 6.39 13.09
CA LYS A 99 8.28 6.28 13.55
C LYS A 99 8.61 7.19 14.73
N HIS A 100 7.92 8.32 14.88
CA HIS A 100 8.11 9.24 16.00
C HIS A 100 7.31 8.82 17.25
N GLU A 101 6.22 8.07 17.06
CA GLU A 101 5.37 7.55 18.14
C GLU A 101 5.87 6.21 18.72
N LEU A 102 6.82 5.55 18.05
CA LEU A 102 7.57 4.38 18.53
C LEU A 102 8.70 4.81 19.47
#